data_AF-A0A1W9QVZ1-F1
#
_entry.id   AF-A0A1W9QVZ1-F1
#
_cell.length_a   1.000
_cell.length_b   1.000
_cell.length_c   1.000
_cell.angle_alpha   90.00
_cell.angle_beta   90.00
_cell.angle_gamma   90.00
#
_symmetry.space_group_name_H-M   'P 1'
#
loop_
_entity.id
_entity.type
_entity.pdbx_description
1 polymer ?
#
loop_
_entity_poly.entity_id
_entity_poly.type
_entity_poly.pdbx_seq_one_letter_code
_entity_poly.pdbx_strand_id
1 'polypeptide(L)' 'MEENDCVASLHRVHATKIEDNKRTIAEVHAFFQFKEGMLMSCNERTKTIQGSPEDEDLGRRK' A
#
# COMPACT_ATOMS: atom_id res chain seq x y z
N MET A 1 -18.49 -17.71 -4.05
CA MET A 1 -17.35 -17.09 -3.33
C MET A 1 -18.02 -16.18 -2.32
N GLU A 2 -18.04 -16.55 -1.04
CA GLU A 2 -18.68 -15.70 -0.04
C GLU A 2 -17.84 -14.42 0.10
N GLU A 3 -18.45 -13.27 -0.16
CA GLU A 3 -17.80 -11.94 -0.12
C GLU A 3 -17.29 -11.54 1.28
N ASN A 4 -17.57 -12.35 2.31
CA ASN A 4 -17.45 -11.95 3.72
C ASN A 4 -16.07 -12.16 4.35
N ASP A 5 -15.13 -12.81 3.64
CA ASP A 5 -13.79 -13.08 4.18
C ASP A 5 -12.69 -12.24 3.50
N CYS A 6 -13.06 -11.19 2.76
CA CYS A 6 -12.12 -10.30 2.09
C CYS A 6 -11.97 -8.98 2.85
N VAL A 7 -10.73 -8.58 3.15
CA VAL A 7 -10.41 -7.26 3.70
C VAL A 7 -9.53 -6.52 2.70
N ALA A 8 -9.87 -5.26 2.42
CA ALA A 8 -9.02 -4.38 1.62
C ALA A 8 -8.45 -3.25 2.49
N SER A 9 -7.19 -2.90 2.27
CA SER A 9 -6.55 -1.76 2.92
C SER A 9 -5.76 -0.91 1.92
N LEU A 10 -5.62 0.36 2.28
CA LEU A 10 -4.82 1.33 1.55
C LEU A 10 -3.80 1.93 2.52
N HIS A 11 -2.52 1.77 2.21
CA HIS A 11 -1.42 2.25 3.03
C HIS A 11 -0.52 3.21 2.24
N ARG A 12 0.03 4.21 2.94
CA ARG A 12 1.18 4.98 2.46
C ARG A 12 2.39 4.64 3.31
N VAL A 13 3.40 4.08 2.68
CA VAL A 13 4.64 3.62 3.32
C VAL A 13 5.74 4.64 3.02
N HIS A 14 6.36 5.16 4.07
CA HIS A 14 7.54 6.01 3.98
C HIS A 14 8.75 5.17 4.40
N ALA A 15 9.68 4.96 3.48
CA ALA A 15 10.87 4.15 3.70
C ALA A 15 12.13 4.94 3.35
N THR A 16 13.21 4.71 4.09
CA THR A 16 14.54 5.23 3.76
C THR A 16 15.41 4.04 3.41
N LYS A 17 15.92 4.01 2.18
CA LYS A 17 16.85 2.96 1.76
C LYS A 17 18.21 3.21 2.43
N ILE A 18 18.73 2.20 3.14
CA ILE A 18 19.92 2.35 4.00
C ILE A 18 21.19 2.61 3.17
N GLU A 19 21.29 2.00 1.97
CA GLU A 19 22.48 2.07 1.12
C GLU A 19 22.80 3.49 0.61
N ASP A 20 21.77 4.28 0.28
CA ASP A 20 21.89 5.59 -0.36
C ASP A 20 21.17 6.71 0.41
N ASN A 21 20.64 6.39 1.60
CA ASN A 21 19.80 7.26 2.43
C ASN A 21 18.62 7.89 1.66
N LYS A 22 18.18 7.26 0.56
CA LYS A 22 17.14 7.78 -0.30
C LYS A 22 15.77 7.50 0.29
N ARG A 23 15.00 8.57 0.50
CA ARG A 23 13.59 8.46 0.89
C ARG A 23 12.75 8.00 -0.31
N THR A 24 11.89 7.03 -0.05
CA THR A 24 10.94 6.48 -1.01
C THR A 24 9.57 6.44 -0.34
N ILE A 25 8.55 6.86 -1.08
CA ILE A 25 7.16 6.75 -0.65
C ILE A 25 6.47 5.79 -1.59
N ALA A 26 5.68 4.89 -1.03
CA ALA A 26 4.87 3.95 -1.80
C ALA A 26 3.44 3.97 -1.31
N GLU A 27 2.51 3.84 -2.26
CA GLU A 27 1.12 3.52 -1.97
C GLU A 27 0.92 2.02 -2.17
N VAL A 28 0.33 1.35 -1.19
CA VAL A 28 0.08 -0.08 -1.19
C VAL A 28 -1.41 -0.33 -1.08
N HIS A 29 -1.96 -1.00 -2.08
CA HIS A 29 -3.33 -1.51 -2.08
C HIS A 29 -3.25 -2.99 -1.78
N ALA A 30 -3.71 -3.41 -0.61
CA ALA A 30 -3.64 -4.80 -0.17
C ALA A 30 -5.04 -5.41 -0.06
N PHE A 31 -5.19 -6.61 -0.59
CA PHE A 31 -6.40 -7.42 -0.52
C PHE A 31 -6.08 -8.72 0.19
N PHE A 32 -6.66 -8.90 1.36
CA PHE A 32 -6.49 -10.07 2.22
C PHE A 32 -7.70 -10.97 2.09
N GLN A 33 -7.45 -12.27 1.91
CA GLN A 33 -8.46 -13.31 2.00
C GLN A 33 -8.25 -14.06 3.30
N PHE A 34 -9.29 -14.16 4.10
CA PHE A 34 -9.33 -15.00 5.28
C PHE A 34 -10.15 -16.26 5.03
N LYS A 35 -10.00 -17.24 5.92
CA LYS A 35 -10.90 -18.37 6.08
C LYS A 35 -10.78 -18.85 7.50
N GLU A 36 -11.90 -18.95 8.22
CA GLU A 36 -11.93 -19.42 9.61
C GLU A 36 -10.94 -18.63 10.52
N GLY A 37 -10.85 -17.32 10.29
CA GLY A 37 -9.94 -16.43 11.03
C GLY A 37 -8.46 -16.52 10.64
N MET A 38 -8.09 -17.39 9.71
CA MET A 38 -6.72 -17.51 9.21
C MET A 38 -6.53 -16.74 7.90
N LEU A 39 -5.40 -16.04 7.77
CA LEU A 39 -5.01 -15.37 6.53
C LEU A 39 -4.57 -16.40 5.49
N MET A 40 -5.32 -16.50 4.39
CA MET A 40 -5.08 -17.47 3.32
C MET A 40 -4.25 -16.89 2.19
N SER A 41 -4.48 -15.63 1.82
CA SER A 41 -3.69 -14.95 0.80
C SER A 41 -3.68 -13.44 1.01
N CYS A 42 -2.59 -12.81 0.59
CA CYS A 42 -2.50 -11.36 0.42
C CYS A 42 -2.12 -11.06 -1.03
N ASN A 43 -2.94 -10.27 -1.72
CA ASN A 43 -2.61 -9.70 -3.01
C ASN A 43 -2.33 -8.21 -2.84
N GLU A 44 -1.09 -7.80 -3.09
CA GLU A 44 -0.68 -6.42 -2.91
C GLU A 44 -0.25 -5.81 -4.24
N ARG A 45 -0.74 -4.59 -4.49
CA ARG A 45 -0.25 -3.73 -5.56
C ARG A 45 0.43 -2.51 -4.96
N THR A 46 1.74 -2.46 -5.16
CA THR A 46 2.58 -1.34 -4.69
C THR A 46 2.89 -0.40 -5.83
N LYS A 47 2.64 0.89 -5.63
CA LYS A 47 3.02 1.97 -6.54
C LYS A 47 3.97 2.92 -5.83
N THR A 48 5.22 2.99 -6.31
CA THR A 48 6.16 4.01 -5.85
C THR A 48 5.70 5.39 -6.34
N ILE A 49 5.54 6.33 -5.41
CA ILE A 49 5.25 7.72 -5.72
C ILE A 49 6.59 8.38 -5.98
N GLN A 50 6.80 8.80 -7.24
CA GLN A 50 7.93 9.61 -7.66
C GLN A 50 7.42 11.02 -7.91
N GLY A 51 8.01 12.02 -7.25
CA GLY A 51 7.60 13.42 -7.32
C GLY A 51 8.33 14.25 -6.28
N SER A 52 8.27 15.58 -6.40
CA SER A 52 8.76 16.45 -5.32
C SER A 52 7.84 16.35 -4.09
N PRO A 53 8.26 16.79 -2.90
CA PRO A 53 7.40 16.76 -1.71
C PRO A 53 6.05 17.46 -1.91
N GLU A 54 5.98 18.46 -2.81
CA GLU A 54 4.73 19.12 -3.17
C GLU A 54 3.78 18.21 -3.99
N ASP A 55 4.31 17.28 -4.78
CA ASP A 55 3.53 16.31 -5.56
C ASP A 55 2.92 15.19 -4.69
N GLU A 56 3.48 14.95 -3.48
CA GLU A 56 2.95 13.98 -2.52
C GLU A 56 1.53 14.34 -2.03
N ASP A 57 1.19 15.63 -2.08
CA ASP A 57 -0.06 16.22 -1.60
C ASP A 57 -1.09 16.46 -2.73
N LEU A 58 -0.63 16.61 -3.98
CA LEU A 58 -1.51 16.89 -5.13
C LEU A 58 -2.40 15.70 -5.54
N GLY A 59 -2.01 14.46 -5.22
CA GLY A 59 -2.83 13.26 -5.47
C GLY A 59 -4.13 13.17 -4.65
N ARG A 60 -4.46 14.18 -3.83
CA ARG A 60 -5.64 14.23 -2.95
C ARG A 60 -6.63 15.36 -3.24
N ARG A 61 -6.37 16.23 -4.22
CA ARG A 61 -7.37 17.23 -4.63
C ARG A 61 -8.35 16.56 -5.59
N LYS A 62 -9.56 16.27 -5.09
CA LYS A 62 -10.71 15.76 -5.84
C LYS A 62 -11.03 16.62 -7.06
#